data_AF-A0A3D6BX42-F1
#
_entry.id   AF-A0A3D6BX42-F1
#
_cell.length_a   1.000
_cell.length_b   1.000
_cell.length_c   1.000
_cell.angle_alpha   90.00
_cell.angle_beta   90.00
_cell.angle_gamma   90.00
#
_symmetry.space_group_name_H-M   'P 1'
#
loop_
_entity.id
_entity.type
_entity.pdbx_description
1 polymer ?
#
loop_
_entity_poly.entity_id
_entity_poly.type
_entity_poly.pdbx_seq_one_letter_code
_entity_poly.pdbx_strand_id
1 'polypeptide(L)'
;MKNLYLLSSIVIIFILSSSAGFAGERMTTSPVANDYAYLDTATGHQYLRNQDGTYTEYSKRGKLLNRRVPADQPNLAAGKRMQVINHNNSIMYQKTAGGKTETRVVPVDEIPLVGWNCCEIVTPANQ
;
A
#
# COMPACT_ATOMS: atom_id res chain seq x y z
N MET A 1 62.82 -1.09 -31.96
CA MET A 1 62.99 -1.74 -30.64
C MET A 1 61.81 -1.36 -29.76
N LYS A 2 61.20 -2.34 -29.11
CA LYS A 2 59.83 -2.35 -28.56
C LYS A 2 59.69 -1.44 -27.32
N ASN A 3 58.72 -0.52 -27.34
CA ASN A 3 58.12 0.18 -26.20
C ASN A 3 56.61 0.24 -26.50
N LEU A 4 55.72 -0.64 -26.01
CA LEU A 4 55.16 -0.78 -24.65
C LEU A 4 54.36 0.43 -24.13
N TYR A 5 53.20 0.69 -24.74
CA TYR A 5 52.01 1.36 -24.19
C TYR A 5 50.81 0.79 -24.99
N LEU A 6 49.63 0.46 -24.47
CA LEU A 6 48.74 1.27 -23.64
C LEU A 6 47.66 0.36 -23.02
N LEU A 7 47.30 0.62 -21.77
CA LEU A 7 46.23 -0.04 -21.03
C LEU A 7 44.87 0.10 -21.71
N SER A 8 44.16 -1.01 -21.92
CA SER A 8 42.70 -1.03 -21.95
C SER A 8 42.20 -2.47 -21.83
N SER A 9 41.59 -2.82 -20.70
CA SER A 9 40.43 -3.72 -20.67
C SER A 9 39.79 -3.62 -19.29
N ILE A 10 38.65 -2.97 -19.34
CA ILE A 10 37.77 -2.52 -18.27
C ILE A 10 37.19 -3.72 -17.51
N VAL A 11 37.18 -3.60 -16.18
CA VAL A 11 36.43 -4.44 -15.23
C VAL A 11 34.93 -4.22 -15.44
N ILE A 12 34.15 -5.27 -15.72
CA ILE A 12 32.71 -5.29 -15.43
C ILE A 12 32.33 -6.67 -14.89
N ILE A 13 32.17 -6.71 -13.57
CA ILE A 13 31.48 -7.75 -12.81
C ILE A 13 29.97 -7.44 -12.94
N PHE A 14 29.16 -8.37 -13.42
CA PHE A 14 27.71 -8.32 -13.21
C PHE A 14 27.19 -9.68 -12.74
N ILE A 15 26.88 -9.72 -11.45
CA ILE A 15 26.27 -10.79 -10.70
C ILE A 15 24.77 -10.78 -11.06
N LEU A 16 24.23 -11.89 -11.56
CA LEU A 16 22.78 -12.09 -11.72
C LEU A 16 22.32 -13.11 -10.68
N SER A 17 22.05 -12.60 -9.47
CA SER A 17 21.32 -13.31 -8.43
C SER A 17 19.82 -13.06 -8.65
N SER A 18 19.12 -13.98 -9.32
CA SER A 18 17.66 -13.92 -9.42
C SER A 18 17.03 -14.73 -8.28
N SER A 19 17.02 -14.15 -7.08
CA SER A 19 16.11 -14.59 -6.01
C SER A 19 14.78 -13.85 -6.17
N ALA A 20 13.73 -14.55 -6.59
CA ALA A 20 12.36 -14.13 -6.38
C ALA A 20 11.55 -15.33 -5.90
N GLY A 21 11.77 -15.68 -4.63
CA GLY A 21 10.82 -16.47 -3.87
C GLY A 21 9.61 -15.59 -3.58
N PHE A 22 8.57 -15.67 -4.40
CA PHE A 22 7.26 -15.15 -4.02
C PHE A 22 6.61 -16.15 -3.07
N ALA A 23 6.92 -16.03 -1.78
CA ALA A 23 6.11 -16.62 -0.73
C ALA A 23 4.79 -15.83 -0.68
N GLY A 24 3.77 -16.32 -1.40
CA GLY A 24 2.40 -15.84 -1.24
C GLY A 24 1.94 -16.16 0.17
N GLU A 25 1.93 -15.14 1.02
CA GLU A 25 1.38 -15.20 2.36
C GLU A 25 -0.10 -15.62 2.24
N ARG A 26 -0.41 -16.84 2.68
CA ARG A 26 -1.80 -17.31 2.75
C ARG A 26 -2.51 -16.45 3.80
N MET A 27 -3.33 -15.51 3.34
CA MET A 27 -4.34 -14.85 4.17
C MET A 27 -5.18 -15.94 4.86
N THR A 28 -4.93 -16.17 6.14
CA THR A 28 -5.85 -16.91 7.00
C THR A 28 -7.17 -16.17 7.00
N THR A 29 -8.16 -16.73 6.30
CA THR A 29 -9.51 -16.16 6.23
C THR A 29 -10.13 -16.24 7.62
N SER A 30 -9.99 -15.17 8.40
CA SER A 30 -10.64 -15.04 9.69
C SER A 30 -12.14 -14.80 9.45
N PRO A 31 -13.03 -15.38 10.28
CA PRO A 31 -14.46 -15.08 10.20
C PRO A 31 -14.79 -13.61 10.50
N VAL A 32 -13.82 -12.85 11.03
CA VAL A 32 -13.96 -11.44 11.41
C VAL A 32 -12.69 -10.68 11.03
N ALA A 33 -12.85 -9.50 10.44
CA ALA A 33 -11.78 -8.55 10.18
C ALA A 33 -11.16 -8.07 11.51
N ASN A 34 -9.84 -8.09 11.62
CA ASN A 34 -9.15 -7.78 12.88
C ASN A 34 -7.89 -6.93 12.70
N ASP A 35 -7.56 -6.51 11.48
CA ASP A 35 -6.41 -5.66 11.22
C ASP A 35 -6.76 -4.19 11.42
N TYR A 36 -5.72 -3.37 11.48
CA TYR A 36 -5.83 -1.94 11.75
C TYR A 36 -6.64 -1.19 10.69
N ALA A 37 -6.34 -1.47 9.43
CA ALA A 37 -7.07 -0.91 8.31
C ALA A 37 -7.05 -1.87 7.11
N TYR A 38 -7.98 -1.65 6.18
CA TYR A 38 -8.08 -2.38 4.93
C TYR A 38 -8.28 -1.43 3.76
N LEU A 39 -7.73 -1.80 2.60
CA LEU A 39 -8.03 -1.19 1.31
C LEU A 39 -8.77 -2.20 0.45
N ASP A 40 -9.98 -1.85 0.01
CA ASP A 40 -10.66 -2.60 -1.04
C ASP A 40 -10.07 -2.20 -2.40
N THR A 41 -9.28 -3.08 -2.99
CA THR A 41 -8.62 -2.85 -4.27
C THR A 41 -9.57 -2.76 -5.46
N ALA A 42 -10.83 -3.25 -5.36
CA ALA A 42 -11.81 -3.08 -6.43
C ALA A 42 -12.41 -1.67 -6.46
N THR A 43 -12.73 -1.11 -5.30
CA THR A 43 -13.43 0.19 -5.19
C THR A 43 -12.48 1.34 -4.86
N GLY A 44 -11.31 1.04 -4.30
CA GLY A 44 -10.41 1.98 -3.66
C GLY A 44 -10.92 2.49 -2.31
N HIS A 45 -11.94 1.85 -1.72
CA HIS A 45 -12.46 2.24 -0.41
C HIS A 45 -11.49 1.84 0.71
N GLN A 46 -11.38 2.70 1.71
CA GLN A 46 -10.55 2.48 2.88
C GLN A 46 -11.42 2.21 4.09
N TYR A 47 -11.01 1.27 4.92
CA TYR A 47 -11.69 0.89 6.15
C TYR A 47 -10.70 1.07 7.30
N LEU A 48 -10.96 2.01 8.19
CA LEU A 48 -10.14 2.27 9.38
C LEU A 48 -10.84 1.72 10.62
N ARG A 49 -10.13 0.93 11.44
CA ARG A 49 -10.73 0.32 12.62
C ARG A 49 -11.02 1.36 13.70
N ASN A 50 -12.23 1.28 14.27
CA ASN A 50 -12.69 2.07 15.40
C ASN A 50 -12.36 1.37 16.72
N GLN A 51 -12.35 2.14 17.83
CA GLN A 51 -12.14 1.61 19.19
C GLN A 51 -13.22 0.60 19.62
N ASP A 52 -14.43 0.70 19.06
CA ASP A 52 -15.55 -0.19 19.35
C ASP A 52 -15.52 -1.50 18.54
N GLY A 53 -14.46 -1.73 17.76
CA GLY A 53 -14.29 -2.93 16.94
C GLY A 53 -15.02 -2.90 15.59
N THR A 54 -15.72 -1.82 15.25
CA THR A 54 -16.25 -1.60 13.90
C THR A 54 -15.23 -0.90 13.01
N TYR A 55 -15.57 -0.64 11.75
CA TYR A 55 -14.75 0.09 10.80
C TYR A 55 -15.46 1.36 10.29
N THR A 56 -14.69 2.42 10.10
CA THR A 56 -15.11 3.62 9.37
C THR A 56 -14.71 3.47 7.91
N GLU A 57 -15.68 3.55 7.01
CA GLU A 57 -15.49 3.44 5.56
C GLU A 57 -15.35 4.82 4.92
N TYR A 58 -14.29 4.97 4.13
CA TYR A 58 -14.03 6.12 3.29
C TYR A 58 -14.01 5.70 1.82
N SER A 59 -14.58 6.54 0.97
CA SER A 59 -14.45 6.40 -0.48
C SER A 59 -13.00 6.50 -0.93
N LYS A 60 -12.75 6.12 -2.19
CA LYS A 60 -11.47 6.36 -2.88
C LYS A 60 -10.97 7.80 -2.80
N ARG A 61 -11.86 8.78 -2.61
CA ARG A 61 -11.55 10.22 -2.52
C ARG A 61 -11.46 10.76 -1.08
N GLY A 62 -11.36 9.88 -0.09
CA GLY A 62 -11.29 10.27 1.32
C GLY A 62 -12.60 10.80 1.91
N LYS A 63 -13.70 10.81 1.14
CA LYS A 63 -15.03 11.15 1.69
C LYS A 63 -15.50 10.01 2.60
N LEU A 64 -15.90 10.36 3.82
CA LEU A 64 -16.59 9.46 4.74
C LEU A 64 -17.90 8.94 4.12
N LEU A 65 -18.05 7.62 4.05
CA LEU A 65 -19.25 6.94 3.54
C LEU A 65 -20.07 6.33 4.68
N ASN A 66 -19.40 5.62 5.60
CA ASN A 66 -20.05 4.97 6.73
C ASN A 66 -19.15 5.05 7.97
N ARG A 67 -19.73 5.27 9.15
CA ARG A 67 -19.00 5.35 10.42
C ARG A 67 -18.93 4.02 11.17
N ARG A 68 -19.81 3.07 10.84
CA ARG A 68 -19.96 1.80 11.53
C ARG A 68 -20.22 0.68 10.52
N VAL A 69 -19.13 0.13 10.02
CA VAL A 69 -19.10 -1.10 9.24
C VAL A 69 -18.77 -2.26 10.18
N PRO A 70 -19.63 -3.28 10.29
CA PRO A 70 -19.36 -4.45 11.12
C PRO A 70 -18.12 -5.22 10.64
N ALA A 71 -17.28 -5.67 11.57
CA ALA A 71 -16.06 -6.42 11.27
C ALA A 71 -16.31 -7.81 10.68
N ASP A 72 -17.50 -8.37 10.93
CA ASP A 72 -17.98 -9.65 10.39
C ASP A 72 -18.61 -9.51 8.99
N GLN A 73 -18.61 -8.30 8.42
CA GLN A 73 -19.11 -8.10 7.06
C GLN A 73 -18.27 -8.98 6.09
N PRO A 74 -18.90 -9.84 5.27
CA PRO A 74 -18.18 -10.85 4.48
C PRO A 74 -17.08 -10.29 3.58
N ASN A 75 -17.33 -9.10 3.01
CA ASN A 75 -16.36 -8.43 2.15
C ASN A 75 -15.12 -7.98 2.93
N LEU A 76 -15.26 -7.60 4.19
CA LEU A 76 -14.16 -7.13 5.02
C LEU A 76 -13.42 -8.30 5.69
N ALA A 77 -14.16 -9.28 6.20
CA ALA A 77 -13.59 -10.44 6.89
C ALA A 77 -12.86 -11.42 5.94
N ALA A 78 -13.40 -11.63 4.74
CA ALA A 78 -12.95 -12.69 3.83
C ALA A 78 -12.78 -12.21 2.36
N GLY A 79 -12.83 -10.90 2.11
CA GLY A 79 -12.73 -10.38 0.76
C GLY A 79 -11.35 -10.59 0.17
N LYS A 80 -11.25 -11.35 -0.92
CA LYS A 80 -10.01 -11.54 -1.70
C LYS A 80 -9.39 -10.24 -2.23
N ARG A 81 -10.14 -9.15 -2.18
CA ARG A 81 -9.77 -7.82 -2.67
C ARG A 81 -9.40 -6.86 -1.55
N MET A 82 -9.55 -7.28 -0.30
CA MET A 82 -9.13 -6.51 0.86
C MET A 82 -7.64 -6.71 1.05
N GLN A 83 -6.89 -5.64 0.90
CA GLN A 83 -5.49 -5.60 1.27
C GLN A 83 -5.37 -5.08 2.70
N VAL A 84 -4.67 -5.83 3.55
CA VAL A 84 -4.38 -5.40 4.91
C VAL A 84 -3.42 -4.22 4.87
N ILE A 85 -3.70 -3.20 5.66
CA ILE A 85 -2.82 -2.08 5.91
C ILE A 85 -2.38 -2.13 7.38
N ASN A 86 -1.08 -2.28 7.61
CA ASN A 86 -0.49 -2.26 8.93
C ASN A 86 0.04 -0.86 9.29
N HIS A 87 0.50 -0.68 10.54
CA HIS A 87 1.00 0.62 11.02
C HIS A 87 2.34 1.04 10.38
N ASN A 88 3.03 0.10 9.74
CA ASN A 88 4.28 0.37 9.05
C ASN A 88 4.04 0.81 7.61
N ASN A 89 2.83 0.69 7.10
CA ASN A 89 2.46 1.20 5.80
C ASN A 89 2.19 2.71 5.86
N SER A 90 2.31 3.35 4.71
CA SER A 90 1.79 4.70 4.45
C SER A 90 0.87 4.65 3.24
N ILE A 91 -0.04 5.61 3.11
CA ILE A 91 -0.95 5.73 1.97
C ILE A 91 -0.51 6.90 1.10
N MET A 92 -0.31 6.63 -0.19
CA MET A 92 -0.07 7.66 -1.18
C MET A 92 -1.40 8.21 -1.70
N TYR A 93 -1.58 9.51 -1.50
CA TYR A 93 -2.68 10.31 -2.00
C TYR A 93 -2.24 11.16 -3.17
N GLN A 94 -3.09 11.28 -4.20
CA GLN A 94 -2.88 12.21 -5.30
C GLN A 94 -4.10 13.08 -5.55
N LYS A 95 -3.85 14.36 -5.84
CA LYS A 95 -4.87 15.32 -6.25
C LYS A 95 -4.42 16.03 -7.50
N THR A 96 -5.29 16.08 -8.50
CA THR A 96 -5.05 16.83 -9.72
C THR A 96 -5.91 18.10 -9.70
N ALA A 97 -5.25 19.26 -9.77
CA ALA A 97 -5.90 20.57 -9.82
C ALA A 97 -5.19 21.45 -10.85
N GLY A 98 -5.93 22.04 -11.78
CA GLY A 98 -5.37 22.94 -12.80
C GLY A 98 -4.27 22.30 -13.66
N GLY A 99 -4.39 21.00 -13.96
CA GLY A 99 -3.39 20.26 -14.76
C GLY A 99 -2.11 19.87 -14.01
N LYS A 100 -1.98 20.21 -12.73
CA LYS A 100 -0.88 19.77 -11.86
C LYS A 100 -1.34 18.64 -10.97
N THR A 101 -0.48 17.62 -10.80
CA THR A 101 -0.69 16.52 -9.87
C THR A 101 0.18 16.74 -8.64
N GLU A 102 -0.47 16.83 -7.49
CA GLU A 102 0.19 16.84 -6.18
C GLU A 102 0.12 15.43 -5.58
N THR A 103 1.22 15.02 -4.95
CA THR A 103 1.32 13.74 -4.25
C THR A 103 1.61 14.00 -2.77
N ARG A 104 0.94 13.27 -1.89
CA ARG A 104 1.21 13.24 -0.45
C ARG A 104 1.26 11.81 0.05
N VAL A 105 2.25 11.51 0.88
CA VAL A 105 2.34 10.23 1.59
C VAL A 105 1.95 10.51 3.03
N VAL A 106 0.95 9.78 3.52
CA VAL A 106 0.37 10.00 4.83
C VAL A 106 0.42 8.69 5.61
N PRO A 107 0.77 8.71 6.91
CA PRO A 107 0.59 7.56 7.79
C PRO A 107 -0.84 7.02 7.79
N VAL A 108 -1.01 5.74 8.07
CA VAL A 108 -2.32 5.04 7.99
C VAL A 108 -3.25 5.43 9.13
N ASP A 109 -2.70 5.92 10.23
CA ASP A 109 -3.42 6.40 11.41
C ASP A 109 -4.04 7.79 11.22
N GLU A 110 -3.69 8.50 10.15
CA GLU A 110 -4.33 9.77 9.83
C GLU A 110 -5.63 9.58 9.05
N ILE A 111 -6.58 10.49 9.28
CA ILE A 111 -7.86 10.52 8.57
C ILE A 111 -7.61 10.76 7.07
N PRO A 112 -8.27 10.00 6.17
CA PRO A 112 -8.13 10.19 4.74
C PRO A 112 -8.37 11.64 4.27
N LEU A 113 -7.49 12.11 3.38
CA LEU A 113 -7.52 13.48 2.88
C LEU A 113 -8.71 13.71 1.94
N VAL A 114 -9.68 14.53 2.36
CA VAL A 114 -10.88 14.80 1.57
C VAL A 114 -10.53 15.45 0.22
N GLY A 115 -11.02 14.84 -0.87
CA GLY A 115 -10.80 15.31 -2.23
C GLY A 115 -9.47 14.87 -2.84
N TRP A 116 -8.70 14.04 -2.14
CA TRP A 116 -7.51 13.36 -2.67
C TRP A 116 -7.84 11.91 -2.99
N ASN A 117 -7.31 11.40 -4.10
CA ASN A 117 -7.49 9.99 -4.46
C ASN A 117 -6.44 9.15 -3.75
N CYS A 118 -6.87 8.08 -3.08
CA CYS A 118 -5.99 7.01 -2.63
C CYS A 118 -5.48 6.25 -3.85
N CYS A 119 -4.17 6.20 -4.04
CA CYS A 119 -3.55 5.59 -5.20
C CYS A 119 -2.88 4.26 -4.86
N GLU A 120 -2.09 4.23 -3.78
CA GLU A 120 -1.23 3.08 -3.48
C GLU A 120 -0.89 3.00 -1.99
N ILE A 121 -0.67 1.79 -1.50
CA ILE A 121 -0.08 1.52 -0.19
C ILE A 121 1.43 1.49 -0.37
N VAL A 122 2.12 2.41 0.29
CA VAL A 122 3.58 2.49 0.32
C VAL A 122 4.06 1.68 1.52
N THR A 123 4.89 0.68 1.28
CA THR A 123 5.63 -0.01 2.34
C THR A 123 7.03 0.57 2.37
N PRO A 124 7.56 1.00 3.53
CA PRO A 124 8.94 1.44 3.62
C PRO A 124 9.84 0.30 3.14
N ALA A 125 10.79 0.62 2.26
CA ALA A 125 11.78 -0.35 1.83
C ALA A 125 12.56 -0.82 3.07
N ASN A 126 12.63 -2.14 3.28
CA ASN A 126 13.35 -2.77 4.38
C ASN A 126 14.70 -2.06 4.61
N GLN A 127 14.88 -1.51 5.81
CA GLN A 127 16.21 -1.13 6.31
C GLN A 127 16.96 -2.39 6.79
#